data_AF-A0A962JHS4-F1
#
_entry.id   AF-A0A962JHS4-F1
#
_cell.length_a   1.000
_cell.length_b   1.000
_cell.length_c   1.000
_cell.angle_alpha   90.00
_cell.angle_beta   90.00
_cell.angle_gamma   90.00
#
_symmetry.space_group_name_H-M   'P 1'
#
loop_
_entity.id
_entity.type
_entity.pdbx_description
1 polymer ?
#
loop_
_entity_poly.entity_id
_entity_poly.type
_entity_poly.pdbx_seq_one_letter_code
_entity_poly.pdbx_strand_id
1 'polypeptide(L)'
;FFFKVFKCLSLLAISGIFFGYILGEFFIDLLFGKAFYGAYSILLVFLLVFAITTPSVLLGYPFLGALGHMNAVNKSVVFAGIVQIGLLVILTYTASISAIYVVFSVLIVELTVLIFRAVYARKIYINKDYSVHTNSSKSA
;
A
#
# COMPACT_ATOMS: atom_id res chain seq x y z
N PHE A 1 -5.83 -0.70 -20.54
CA PHE A 1 -6.73 -0.07 -19.57
C PHE A 1 -6.12 0.00 -18.17
N PHE A 2 -5.82 -1.13 -17.52
CA PHE A 2 -5.28 -1.21 -16.15
C PHE A 2 -4.13 -0.22 -15.84
N PHE A 3 -3.05 -0.20 -16.63
CA PHE A 3 -1.90 0.67 -16.33
C PHE A 3 -2.20 2.17 -16.40
N LYS A 4 -3.25 2.59 -17.13
CA LYS A 4 -3.70 4.00 -17.12
C LYS A 4 -4.37 4.33 -15.78
N VAL A 5 -5.28 3.46 -15.32
CA VAL A 5 -5.94 3.57 -14.01
C VAL A 5 -4.92 3.51 -12.88
N PHE A 6 -3.97 2.57 -12.95
CA PHE A 6 -2.88 2.44 -11.99
C PHE A 6 -2.10 3.74 -11.80
N LYS A 7 -1.57 4.30 -12.89
CA LYS A 7 -0.80 5.56 -12.82
C LYS A 7 -1.65 6.72 -12.32
N CYS A 8 -2.88 6.86 -12.82
CA CYS A 8 -3.77 7.96 -12.43
C CYS A 8 -4.08 7.93 -10.92
N LEU A 9 -4.48 6.78 -10.38
CA LEU A 9 -4.81 6.64 -8.96
C LEU A 9 -3.58 6.78 -8.06
N SER A 10 -2.43 6.23 -8.46
CA SER A 10 -1.19 6.42 -7.68
C SER A 10 -0.76 7.89 -7.64
N LEU A 11 -0.85 8.62 -8.76
CA LEU A 11 -0.55 10.06 -8.79
C LEU A 11 -1.54 10.86 -7.94
N LEU A 12 -2.84 10.52 -7.99
CA LEU A 12 -3.85 11.13 -7.14
C LEU A 12 -3.54 10.90 -5.65
N ALA A 13 -3.16 9.69 -5.27
CA ALA A 13 -2.80 9.38 -3.88
C ALA A 13 -1.56 10.15 -3.42
N ILE A 14 -0.54 10.29 -4.28
CA ILE A 14 0.64 11.12 -3.99
C ILE A 14 0.26 12.59 -3.83
N SER A 15 -0.65 13.11 -4.68
CA SER A 15 -1.15 14.49 -4.54
C SER A 15 -1.87 14.71 -3.20
N GLY A 16 -2.52 13.67 -2.66
CA GLY A 16 -3.15 13.71 -1.34
C GLY A 16 -2.15 14.02 -0.21
N ILE A 17 -0.89 13.60 -0.33
CA ILE A 17 0.17 13.96 0.64
C ILE A 17 0.40 15.48 0.61
N PHE A 18 0.52 16.07 -0.58
CA PHE A 18 0.74 17.50 -0.76
C PHE A 18 -0.43 18.32 -0.20
N PHE A 19 -1.67 17.95 -0.54
CA PHE A 19 -2.85 18.63 -0.02
C PHE A 19 -2.99 18.45 1.49
N GLY A 20 -2.72 17.27 2.03
CA GLY A 20 -2.78 17.03 3.46
C GLY A 20 -1.70 17.77 4.24
N TYR A 21 -0.53 18.02 3.64
CA TYR A 21 0.49 18.87 4.26
C TYR A 21 0.08 20.35 4.32
N ILE A 22 -0.63 20.86 3.31
CA ILE A 22 -1.06 22.27 3.27
C ILE A 22 -2.35 22.49 4.07
N LEU A 23 -3.31 21.57 3.98
CA LEU A 23 -4.66 21.74 4.49
C LEU A 23 -4.95 20.89 5.74
N GLY A 24 -4.06 19.98 6.12
CA GLY A 24 -4.32 18.99 7.18
C GLY A 24 -4.58 19.61 8.54
N GLU A 25 -3.79 20.60 8.96
CA GLU A 25 -4.01 21.31 10.23
C GLU A 25 -5.35 22.07 10.22
N PHE A 26 -5.69 22.71 9.11
CA PHE A 26 -6.98 23.40 8.94
C PHE A 26 -8.15 22.43 9.12
N PHE A 27 -8.10 21.26 8.48
CA PHE A 27 -9.15 20.26 8.62
C PHE A 27 -9.22 19.65 10.03
N ILE A 28 -8.08 19.44 10.69
CA ILE A 28 -8.07 18.95 12.07
C ILE A 28 -8.70 19.96 13.02
N ASP A 29 -8.37 21.24 12.90
CA ASP A 29 -8.99 22.28 13.72
C ASP A 29 -10.49 22.40 13.45
N LEU A 30 -10.87 22.39 12.17
CA LEU A 30 -12.27 22.53 11.75
C LEU A 30 -13.15 21.38 12.28
N LEU A 31 -12.63 20.15 12.28
CA LEU A 31 -13.41 18.95 12.62
C LEU A 31 -13.31 18.55 14.09
N PHE A 32 -12.14 18.70 14.71
CA PHE A 32 -11.84 18.19 16.05
C PHE A 32 -11.43 19.29 17.03
N GLY A 33 -11.05 20.47 16.54
CA GLY A 33 -10.55 21.59 17.33
C GLY A 33 -9.07 21.48 17.69
N LYS A 34 -8.53 22.61 18.17
CA LYS A 34 -7.09 22.78 18.49
C LYS A 34 -6.48 21.78 19.46
N ALA A 35 -7.29 21.19 20.34
CA ALA A 35 -6.82 20.16 21.28
C ALA A 35 -6.24 18.91 20.57
N PHE A 36 -6.59 18.69 19.30
CA PHE A 36 -6.18 17.53 18.51
C PHE A 36 -5.06 17.80 17.52
N TYR A 37 -4.34 18.93 17.61
CA TYR A 37 -3.21 19.22 16.71
C TYR A 37 -2.12 18.12 16.72
N GLY A 38 -1.98 17.36 17.81
CA GLY A 38 -1.10 16.19 17.85
C GLY A 38 -1.43 15.13 16.78
N ALA A 39 -2.68 15.03 16.34
CA ALA A 39 -3.12 14.12 15.28
C ALA A 39 -2.62 14.52 13.89
N TYR A 40 -2.12 15.73 13.70
CA TYR A 40 -1.60 16.18 12.40
C TYR A 40 -0.41 15.34 11.94
N SER A 41 0.55 15.11 12.85
CA SER A 41 1.69 14.23 12.57
C SER A 41 1.25 12.82 12.17
N ILE A 42 0.20 12.29 12.81
CA ILE A 42 -0.37 10.96 12.55
C ILE A 42 -1.05 10.93 11.18
N LEU A 43 -1.80 11.98 10.85
CA LEU A 43 -2.44 12.16 9.53
C LEU A 43 -1.40 12.13 8.40
N LEU A 44 -0.28 12.84 8.56
CA LEU A 44 0.78 12.86 7.54
C LEU A 44 1.36 11.48 7.28
N VAL A 45 1.60 10.67 8.32
CA VAL A 45 2.07 9.29 8.14
C VAL A 45 0.99 8.43 7.48
N PHE A 46 -0.29 8.60 7.84
CA PHE A 46 -1.37 7.88 7.15
C PHE A 46 -1.54 8.27 5.69
N LEU A 47 -1.23 9.50 5.30
CA LEU A 47 -1.21 9.90 3.89
C LEU A 47 -0.08 9.20 3.11
N LEU A 48 1.08 8.99 3.74
CA LEU A 48 2.13 8.15 3.17
C LEU A 48 1.68 6.70 3.04
N VAL A 49 1.06 6.15 4.09
CA VAL A 49 0.45 4.82 4.06
C VAL A 49 -0.54 4.71 2.89
N PHE A 50 -1.44 5.68 2.73
CA PHE A 50 -2.42 5.72 1.64
C PHE A 50 -1.78 5.74 0.25
N ALA A 51 -0.71 6.52 0.06
CA ALA A 51 0.04 6.57 -1.18
C ALA A 51 0.72 5.23 -1.53
N ILE A 52 1.11 4.45 -0.52
CA ILE A 52 1.69 3.11 -0.68
C ILE A 52 0.62 2.04 -0.88
N THR A 53 -0.48 2.11 -0.14
CA THR A 53 -1.57 1.12 -0.23
C THR A 53 -2.31 1.21 -1.56
N THR A 54 -2.46 2.41 -2.13
CA THR A 54 -3.15 2.61 -3.42
C THR A 54 -2.59 1.74 -4.55
N PRO A 55 -1.30 1.81 -4.92
CA PRO A 55 -0.72 0.90 -5.89
C PRO A 55 -0.74 -0.57 -5.42
N SER A 56 -0.58 -0.83 -4.12
CA SER A 56 -0.60 -2.19 -3.56
C SER A 56 -1.95 -2.89 -3.75
N VAL A 57 -3.06 -2.18 -3.53
CA VAL A 57 -4.43 -2.67 -3.73
C VAL A 57 -4.70 -2.92 -5.20
N LEU A 58 -4.28 -2.01 -6.08
CA LEU A 58 -4.46 -2.17 -7.53
C LEU A 58 -3.67 -3.37 -8.08
N LEU A 59 -2.46 -3.61 -7.56
CA LEU A 59 -1.69 -4.82 -7.89
C LEU A 59 -2.30 -6.09 -7.31
N GLY A 60 -3.11 -6.00 -6.26
CA GLY A 60 -3.79 -7.13 -5.61
C GLY A 60 -4.91 -7.71 -6.47
N TYR A 61 -6.15 -7.58 -6.00
CA TYR A 61 -7.30 -8.20 -6.65
C TYR A 61 -7.53 -7.73 -8.10
N PRO A 62 -7.41 -6.44 -8.45
CA PRO A 62 -7.63 -5.99 -9.83
C PRO A 62 -6.60 -6.51 -10.84
N PHE A 63 -5.31 -6.62 -10.47
CA PHE A 63 -4.27 -7.11 -11.38
C PHE A 63 -4.00 -8.60 -11.21
N LEU A 64 -3.46 -9.01 -10.06
CA LEU A 64 -3.10 -10.40 -9.79
C LEU A 64 -4.34 -11.30 -9.70
N GLY A 65 -5.42 -10.82 -9.08
CA GLY A 65 -6.68 -11.56 -9.01
C GLY A 65 -7.27 -11.83 -10.40
N ALA A 66 -7.34 -10.81 -11.25
CA ALA A 66 -7.82 -10.94 -12.64
C ALA A 66 -6.94 -11.87 -13.51
N LEU A 67 -5.67 -12.06 -13.15
CA LEU A 67 -4.76 -13.00 -13.80
C LEU A 67 -4.80 -14.42 -13.19
N GLY A 68 -5.72 -14.70 -12.27
CA GLY A 68 -5.88 -16.01 -11.63
C GLY A 68 -4.94 -16.26 -10.43
N HIS A 69 -4.21 -15.25 -9.98
CA HIS A 69 -3.24 -15.36 -8.87
C HIS A 69 -3.83 -14.92 -7.51
N MET A 70 -5.11 -15.22 -7.27
CA MET A 70 -5.81 -14.93 -6.00
C MET A 70 -5.07 -15.47 -4.78
N ASN A 71 -4.46 -16.66 -4.89
CA ASN A 71 -3.69 -17.27 -3.80
C ASN A 71 -2.49 -16.41 -3.37
N ALA A 72 -1.80 -15.75 -4.31
CA ALA A 72 -0.69 -14.86 -3.97
C ALA A 72 -1.19 -13.58 -3.26
N VAL A 73 -2.32 -13.03 -3.72
CA VAL A 73 -2.97 -11.87 -3.08
C VAL A 73 -3.36 -12.21 -1.63
N ASN A 74 -4.04 -13.33 -1.40
CA ASN A 74 -4.48 -13.73 -0.06
C ASN A 74 -3.30 -14.03 0.88
N LYS A 75 -2.26 -14.71 0.38
CA LYS A 75 -1.02 -14.96 1.15
C LYS A 75 -0.35 -13.66 1.58
N SER A 76 -0.33 -12.63 0.72
CA SER A 76 0.23 -11.33 1.10
C SER A 76 -0.51 -10.68 2.26
N VAL A 77 -1.85 -10.84 2.33
CA VAL A 77 -2.68 -10.27 3.42
C VAL A 77 -2.45 -11.03 4.72
N VAL A 78 -2.46 -12.37 4.68
CA VAL A 78 -2.22 -13.19 5.88
C VAL A 78 -0.82 -12.91 6.45
N PHE A 79 0.20 -12.86 5.58
CA PHE A 79 1.56 -12.52 6.00
C PHE A 79 1.64 -11.12 6.62
N ALA A 80 0.99 -10.12 6.01
CA ALA A 80 0.91 -8.77 6.55
C ALA A 80 0.29 -8.72 7.95
N GLY A 81 -0.79 -9.48 8.18
CA GLY A 81 -1.41 -9.61 9.49
C GLY A 81 -0.46 -10.18 10.55
N ILE A 82 0.30 -11.22 10.20
CA ILE A 82 1.32 -11.80 11.09
C ILE A 82 2.41 -10.77 11.42
N VAL A 83 2.90 -10.03 10.41
CA VAL A 83 3.91 -8.97 10.60
C VAL A 83 3.34 -7.85 11.49
N GLN A 84 2.10 -7.42 11.27
CA GLN A 84 1.47 -6.37 12.09
C GLN A 84 1.35 -6.81 13.56
N ILE A 85 0.89 -8.04 13.80
CA ILE A 85 0.80 -8.59 15.17
C ILE A 85 2.19 -8.61 15.80
N GLY A 86 3.21 -9.08 15.08
CA GLY A 86 4.59 -9.09 15.57
C GLY A 86 5.11 -7.70 15.94
N LEU A 87 4.87 -6.69 15.10
CA LEU A 87 5.28 -5.31 15.36
C LEU A 87 4.54 -4.72 16.57
N LEU A 88 3.25 -4.98 16.73
CA LEU A 88 2.49 -4.53 17.90
C LEU A 88 2.97 -5.19 19.20
N VAL A 89 3.30 -6.48 19.14
CA VAL A 89 3.90 -7.20 20.27
C VAL A 89 5.25 -6.57 20.66
N ILE A 90 6.13 -6.28 19.69
CA ILE A 90 7.40 -5.61 19.93
C ILE A 90 7.18 -4.24 20.60
N LEU A 91 6.30 -3.40 20.04
CA LEU A 91 6.00 -2.07 20.60
C LEU A 91 5.48 -2.14 22.04
N THR A 92 4.70 -3.17 22.36
CA THR A 92 4.16 -3.40 23.70
C THR A 92 5.28 -3.78 24.67
N TYR A 93 6.15 -4.71 24.30
CA TYR A 93 7.26 -5.14 25.16
C TYR A 93 8.32 -4.05 25.38
N THR A 94 8.52 -3.15 24.41
CA THR A 94 9.46 -2.03 24.57
C THR A 94 8.84 -0.82 25.27
N ALA A 95 7.63 -0.93 25.82
CA ALA A 95 6.85 0.16 26.41
C ALA A 95 6.76 1.41 25.50
N SER A 96 6.86 1.20 24.18
CA SER A 96 6.90 2.25 23.16
C SER A 96 5.56 2.39 22.45
N ILE A 97 4.46 1.97 23.08
CA ILE A 97 3.16 2.04 22.43
C ILE A 97 2.63 3.48 22.45
N SER A 98 2.62 4.09 21.27
CA SER A 98 2.02 5.41 21.04
C SER A 98 1.38 5.42 19.66
N ALA A 99 0.43 6.31 19.43
CA ALA A 99 -0.29 6.38 18.17
C ALA A 99 0.66 6.57 16.98
N ILE A 100 1.70 7.39 17.11
CA ILE A 100 2.67 7.62 16.03
C ILE A 100 3.48 6.35 15.69
N TYR A 101 3.91 5.58 16.70
CA TYR A 101 4.66 4.34 16.47
C TYR A 101 3.76 3.23 15.90
N VAL A 102 2.48 3.20 16.27
CA VAL A 102 1.51 2.28 15.66
C VAL A 102 1.30 2.61 14.18
N VAL A 103 1.20 3.88 13.79
CA VAL A 103 1.06 4.22 12.37
C VAL A 103 2.35 3.92 11.58
N PHE A 104 3.53 4.10 12.18
CA PHE A 104 4.77 3.64 11.56
C PHE A 104 4.83 2.12 11.37
N SER A 105 4.27 1.33 12.30
CA SER A 105 4.19 -0.13 12.10
C SER A 105 3.27 -0.49 10.92
N VAL A 106 2.14 0.21 10.78
CA VAL A 106 1.25 0.07 9.62
C VAL A 106 1.99 0.43 8.31
N LEU A 107 2.79 1.50 8.31
CA LEU A 107 3.60 1.90 7.15
C LEU A 107 4.59 0.79 6.73
N ILE A 108 5.26 0.15 7.69
CA ILE A 108 6.18 -0.97 7.44
C ILE A 108 5.43 -2.15 6.81
N VAL A 109 4.25 -2.48 7.35
CA VAL A 109 3.42 -3.56 6.82
C VAL A 109 2.99 -3.28 5.38
N GLU A 110 2.48 -2.09 5.11
CA GLU A 110 1.99 -1.75 3.77
C GLU A 110 3.11 -1.66 2.73
N LEU A 111 4.31 -1.20 3.12
CA LEU A 111 5.50 -1.30 2.28
C LEU A 111 5.84 -2.77 1.96
N THR A 112 5.78 -3.64 2.96
CA THR A 112 6.04 -5.07 2.80
C THR A 112 5.04 -5.71 1.82
N VAL A 113 3.75 -5.38 1.94
CA VAL A 113 2.71 -5.87 1.02
C VAL A 113 2.94 -5.35 -0.39
N LEU A 114 3.22 -4.05 -0.54
CA LEU A 114 3.49 -3.44 -1.84
C LEU A 114 4.69 -4.12 -2.54
N ILE A 115 5.80 -4.32 -1.81
CA ILE A 115 7.00 -4.97 -2.35
C ILE A 115 6.67 -6.40 -2.80
N PHE A 116 6.00 -7.19 -1.95
CA PHE A 116 5.60 -8.56 -2.29
C PHE A 116 4.77 -8.59 -3.57
N ARG A 117 3.74 -7.75 -3.66
CA ARG A 117 2.83 -7.71 -4.81
C ARG A 117 3.49 -7.18 -6.06
N ALA A 118 4.35 -6.17 -5.96
CA ALA A 118 5.10 -5.61 -7.09
C ALA A 118 6.08 -6.62 -7.68
N VAL A 119 6.83 -7.33 -6.83
CA VAL A 119 7.75 -8.40 -7.28
C VAL A 119 6.98 -9.52 -7.96
N TYR A 120 5.87 -9.98 -7.36
CA TYR A 120 5.06 -11.06 -7.93
C TYR A 120 4.39 -10.64 -9.24
N ALA A 121 3.79 -9.44 -9.29
CA ALA A 121 3.20 -8.87 -10.49
C ALA A 121 4.20 -8.73 -11.63
N ARG A 122 5.43 -8.25 -11.35
CA ARG A 122 6.51 -8.16 -12.34
C ARG A 122 6.86 -9.53 -12.91
N LYS A 123 7.02 -10.54 -12.05
CA LYS A 123 7.34 -11.92 -12.49
C LYS A 123 6.27 -12.48 -13.43
N ILE A 124 4.99 -12.31 -13.08
CA ILE A 124 3.87 -12.78 -13.91
C ILE A 124 3.80 -12.02 -15.24
N TYR A 125 3.96 -10.70 -15.22
CA TYR A 125 3.91 -9.89 -16.43
C TYR A 125 5.00 -10.29 -17.43
N ILE A 126 6.25 -10.48 -16.98
CA ILE A 126 7.37 -10.90 -17.83
C ILE A 126 7.13 -12.32 -18.41
N ASN A 127 6.67 -13.27 -17.59
CA ASN A 127 6.43 -14.64 -18.05
C ASN A 127 5.28 -14.73 -19.07
N LYS A 128 4.26 -13.88 -18.93
CA LYS A 128 3.15 -13.81 -19.89
C LYS A 128 3.64 -13.31 -21.25
N ASP A 129 4.53 -12.32 -21.26
CA ASP A 129 5.12 -11.78 -22.49
C ASP A 129 5.96 -12.84 -23.23
N TYR A 130 6.78 -13.60 -22.50
CA TYR A 130 7.60 -14.67 -23.06
C TYR A 130 6.79 -15.81 -23.70
N SER A 131 5.67 -16.19 -23.08
CA SER A 131 4.81 -17.27 -23.59
C SER A 131 4.04 -16.87 -24.86
N VAL A 132 3.71 -15.57 -25.02
CA VAL A 132 3.11 -15.05 -26.27
C VAL A 132 4.13 -15.08 -27.41
N HIS A 133 5.36 -14.63 -27.18
CA HIS A 133 6.41 -14.61 -28.20
C HIS A 133 6.79 -16.03 -28.69
N THR A 134 6.96 -16.98 -27.77
CA THR A 134 7.32 -18.37 -28.12
C THR A 134 6.22 -19.14 -28.86
N ASN A 135 4.94 -18.85 -28.59
CA ASN A 135 3.85 -19.45 -29.36
C ASN A 135 3.74 -18.83 -30.75
N SER A 136 3.99 -17.52 -30.91
CA SER A 136 3.99 -16.88 -32.24
C SER A 136 5.10 -17.39 -33.17
N SER A 137 6.27 -17.76 -32.63
CA SER A 137 7.40 -18.28 -33.42
C SER A 137 7.25 -19.75 -33.81
N LYS A 138 6.35 -20.50 -33.18
CA LYS A 138 6.07 -21.92 -33.51
C LYS A 138 4.92 -22.09 -34.52
N SER A 139 4.18 -21.02 -34.80
CA SER A 139 3.06 -21.01 -35.75
C SER A 139 3.41 -20.35 -37.09
N ALA A 140 4.68 -19.98 -37.29
CA ALA A 140 5.25 -19.47 -38.54
C ALA A 140 6.21 -20.51 -39.11
#